data_AF-A0A8H5TJH4-F1
#
_entry.id   AF-A0A8H5TJH4-F1
#
_cell.length_a   1.000
_cell.length_b   1.000
_cell.length_c   1.000
_cell.angle_alpha   90.00
_cell.angle_beta   90.00
_cell.angle_gamma   90.00
#
_symmetry.space_group_name_H-M   'P 1'
#
loop_
_entity.id
_entity.type
_entity.pdbx_description
1 polymer ?
#
loop_
_entity_poly.entity_id
_entity_poly.type
_entity_poly.pdbx_seq_one_letter_code
_entity_poly.pdbx_strand_id
1 'polypeptide(L)'
;MGEPVEQSLLVPMCKDLIATVYHSIGLTFPDFETFYAYGFDHQTVRNELGLPPMFVSRPYAYRLFVTPLDSQKRLEIEESLFWLTIHGFMAPTPNDPQNLGLNVHATGTHFVAAQTGAHLYICITEGLCKQIGYNNCLQSARDLFCFLAKAPDRDECICWCHVNGDGCSPLHLLYKTHAHCEDRFKYGMGIWDDVCWDQAAFNALLLDFEIFERHDNTETSTGQVPDNSNKQFSMRAIEFLRLLTFEALEMRHTCCMYESVETLDIALQHDYWDCYTGSKLEVILSCDPAVAKAVRSDIHEQASAELLDSLMANFTTEMEQNYSKGTFSKFIFGYWQSRIQELYSIQHGEVEKMEQILENVQIGIWPRPVERLLWHRDRWRFRNESISSEDETAEEIDDCEDSESDGL
;
A
#
# COMPACT_ATOMS: atom_id res chain seq x y z
N MET A 1 18.86 28.82 -1.78
CA MET A 1 17.90 29.92 -1.55
C MET A 1 17.83 30.74 -2.81
N GLY A 2 16.77 30.57 -3.60
CA GLY A 2 16.57 31.35 -4.83
C GLY A 2 16.32 32.82 -4.51
N GLU A 3 16.73 33.71 -5.40
CA GLU A 3 16.50 35.15 -5.26
C GLU A 3 14.99 35.44 -5.18
N PRO A 4 14.55 36.35 -4.29
CA PRO A 4 13.14 36.73 -4.23
C PRO A 4 12.70 37.35 -5.56
N VAL A 5 11.68 36.76 -6.18
CA VAL A 5 11.08 37.27 -7.41
C VAL A 5 10.47 38.64 -7.13
N GLU A 6 10.80 39.63 -7.96
CA GLU A 6 10.28 40.98 -7.85
C GLU A 6 8.74 40.95 -7.92
N GLN A 7 8.06 41.64 -7.01
CA GLN A 7 6.58 41.60 -6.89
C GLN A 7 5.85 42.05 -8.17
N SER A 8 6.52 42.84 -9.01
CA SER A 8 6.10 43.30 -10.34
C SER A 8 6.20 42.24 -11.44
N LEU A 9 6.96 41.17 -11.22
CA LEU A 9 7.15 40.04 -12.13
C LEU A 9 6.26 38.85 -11.80
N LEU A 10 5.60 38.87 -10.63
CA LEU A 10 4.55 37.91 -10.30
C LEU A 10 3.40 38.12 -11.28
N VAL A 11 3.12 37.10 -12.10
CA VAL A 11 1.96 37.10 -13.00
C VAL A 11 0.73 37.26 -12.11
N PRO A 12 -0.12 38.27 -12.32
CA PRO A 12 -1.38 38.38 -11.58
C PRO A 12 -2.14 37.08 -11.79
N MET A 13 -2.43 36.37 -10.70
CA MET A 13 -3.13 35.09 -10.72
C MET A 13 -4.36 35.20 -11.61
N CYS A 14 -4.32 34.56 -12.77
CA CYS A 14 -5.50 34.41 -13.60
C CYS A 14 -6.21 33.12 -13.20
N LYS A 15 -7.52 33.10 -13.41
CA LYS A 15 -8.33 31.86 -13.30
C LYS A 15 -7.71 30.70 -14.09
N ASP A 16 -6.91 31.00 -15.10
CA ASP A 16 -6.24 30.01 -15.96
C ASP A 16 -5.16 29.21 -15.21
N LEU A 17 -4.48 29.76 -14.20
CA LEU A 17 -3.48 29.00 -13.42
C LEU A 17 -4.16 27.98 -12.50
N ILE A 18 -5.22 28.40 -11.81
CA ILE A 18 -6.07 27.52 -11.00
C ILE A 18 -6.70 26.45 -11.89
N ALA A 19 -7.23 26.85 -13.05
CA ALA A 19 -7.76 25.90 -14.03
C ALA A 19 -6.66 24.93 -14.49
N THR A 20 -5.43 25.37 -14.75
CA THR A 20 -4.33 24.48 -15.16
C THR A 20 -4.06 23.42 -14.11
N VAL A 21 -4.06 23.79 -12.82
CA VAL A 21 -3.86 22.83 -11.73
C VAL A 21 -4.94 21.73 -11.70
N TYR A 22 -6.20 22.09 -11.93
CA TYR A 22 -7.32 21.14 -11.87
C TYR A 22 -7.64 20.40 -13.18
N HIS A 23 -7.21 20.94 -14.33
CA HIS A 23 -7.47 20.33 -15.64
C HIS A 23 -6.26 19.58 -16.20
N SER A 24 -5.06 19.78 -15.64
CA SER A 24 -3.87 19.04 -16.05
C SER A 24 -3.83 17.67 -15.36
N ILE A 25 -4.25 16.64 -16.09
CA ILE A 25 -4.14 15.22 -15.72
C ILE A 25 -2.70 14.69 -15.64
N GLY A 26 -1.70 15.58 -15.68
CA GLY A 26 -0.29 15.26 -15.80
C GLY A 26 0.61 15.79 -14.69
N LEU A 27 0.05 16.51 -13.70
CA LEU A 27 0.86 17.22 -12.72
C LEU A 27 1.65 16.28 -11.81
N THR A 28 2.93 16.59 -11.71
CA THR A 28 3.92 15.95 -10.84
C THR A 28 4.23 16.85 -9.65
N PHE A 29 4.88 16.32 -8.62
CA PHE A 29 5.23 17.12 -7.44
C PHE A 29 6.16 18.30 -7.75
N PRO A 30 7.19 18.18 -8.61
CA PRO A 30 7.99 19.33 -9.04
C PRO A 30 7.20 20.44 -9.76
N ASP A 31 6.06 20.11 -10.38
CA ASP A 31 5.23 21.12 -11.05
C ASP A 31 4.61 22.08 -10.03
N PHE A 32 4.33 21.63 -8.80
CA PHE A 32 3.83 22.50 -7.72
C PHE A 32 4.87 23.54 -7.30
N GLU A 33 6.15 23.16 -7.22
CA GLU A 33 7.23 24.12 -6.96
C GLU A 33 7.31 25.18 -8.05
N THR A 34 7.18 24.73 -9.30
CA THR A 34 7.17 25.60 -10.48
C THR A 34 6.00 26.57 -10.39
N PHE A 35 4.77 26.09 -10.19
CA PHE A 35 3.60 26.95 -10.07
C PHE A 35 3.70 27.93 -8.90
N TYR A 36 4.22 27.48 -7.77
CA TYR A 36 4.43 28.34 -6.60
C TYR A 36 5.45 29.45 -6.88
N ALA A 37 6.55 29.14 -7.58
CA ALA A 37 7.50 30.15 -8.03
C ALA A 37 6.88 31.20 -8.97
N TYR A 38 5.84 30.83 -9.72
CA TYR A 38 5.04 31.73 -10.56
C TYR A 38 3.84 32.37 -9.82
N GLY A 39 3.73 32.21 -8.50
CA GLY A 39 2.75 32.89 -7.66
C GLY A 39 1.52 32.07 -7.25
N PHE A 40 1.50 30.75 -7.48
CA PHE A 40 0.45 29.89 -6.97
C PHE A 40 0.65 29.54 -5.48
N ASP A 41 -0.06 30.23 -4.58
CA ASP A 41 -0.06 29.97 -3.13
C ASP A 41 -1.38 29.37 -2.61
N HIS A 42 -2.25 28.98 -3.54
CA HIS A 42 -3.65 28.65 -3.31
C HIS A 42 -3.87 27.19 -2.90
N GLN A 43 -3.08 26.70 -1.95
CA GLN A 43 -3.15 25.32 -1.44
C GLN A 43 -4.54 24.92 -0.92
N THR A 44 -5.35 25.89 -0.45
CA THR A 44 -6.70 25.64 0.09
C THR A 44 -7.82 25.79 -0.93
N VAL A 45 -7.52 26.19 -2.17
CA VAL A 45 -8.56 26.23 -3.21
C VAL A 45 -9.05 24.81 -3.46
N ARG A 46 -10.33 24.67 -3.84
CA ARG A 46 -10.94 23.40 -4.16
C ARG A 46 -11.62 23.50 -5.52
N ASN A 47 -11.61 22.40 -6.28
CA ASN A 47 -12.42 22.32 -7.49
C ASN A 47 -13.92 22.22 -7.16
N GLU A 48 -14.76 22.12 -8.19
CA GLU A 48 -16.21 22.02 -8.04
C GLU A 48 -16.68 20.76 -7.30
N LEU A 49 -15.82 19.74 -7.22
CA LEU A 49 -16.04 18.51 -6.46
C LEU A 49 -15.59 18.64 -5.01
N GLY A 50 -15.00 19.78 -4.62
CA GLY A 50 -14.48 20.00 -3.28
C GLY A 50 -13.06 19.47 -3.05
N LEU A 51 -12.33 19.04 -4.08
CA LEU A 51 -10.99 18.47 -3.96
C LEU A 51 -9.89 19.54 -3.98
N PRO A 52 -8.90 19.48 -3.07
CA PRO A 52 -7.74 20.36 -3.10
C PRO A 52 -6.73 19.93 -4.18
N PRO A 53 -5.74 20.76 -4.52
CA PRO A 53 -4.80 20.51 -5.62
C PRO A 53 -4.08 19.15 -5.56
N MET A 54 -3.74 18.67 -4.36
CA MET A 54 -3.06 17.37 -4.21
C MET A 54 -3.92 16.16 -4.59
N PHE A 55 -5.25 16.30 -4.61
CA PHE A 55 -6.17 15.20 -4.93
C PHE A 55 -6.44 15.06 -6.43
N VAL A 56 -5.92 16.00 -7.25
CA VAL A 56 -6.08 15.98 -8.71
C VAL A 56 -4.76 15.71 -9.45
N SER A 57 -3.65 15.55 -8.74
CA SER A 57 -2.38 15.14 -9.34
C SER A 57 -2.46 13.70 -9.86
N ARG A 58 -1.85 13.44 -11.02
CA ARG A 58 -1.69 12.08 -11.61
C ARG A 58 -1.06 11.14 -10.57
N PRO A 59 -1.22 9.79 -10.65
CA PRO A 59 -0.72 8.92 -9.61
C PRO A 59 0.80 9.03 -9.53
N TYR A 60 1.23 9.77 -8.53
CA TYR A 60 2.63 10.00 -8.20
C TYR A 60 3.36 8.66 -8.01
N ALA A 61 2.66 7.70 -7.42
CA ALA A 61 3.10 6.32 -7.26
C ALA A 61 3.47 5.64 -8.58
N TYR A 62 2.69 5.83 -9.65
CA TYR A 62 3.03 5.26 -10.95
C TYR A 62 4.35 5.83 -11.48
N ARG A 63 4.60 7.14 -11.36
CA ARG A 63 5.88 7.71 -11.83
C ARG A 63 7.06 7.29 -10.97
N LEU A 64 6.88 7.18 -9.65
CA LEU A 64 7.89 6.68 -8.71
C LEU A 64 8.41 5.29 -9.08
N PHE A 65 7.52 4.43 -9.54
CA PHE A 65 7.83 3.01 -9.74
C PHE A 65 7.98 2.59 -11.21
N VAL A 66 7.63 3.46 -12.17
CA VAL A 66 7.64 3.14 -13.62
C VAL A 66 8.65 4.00 -14.39
N THR A 67 9.12 5.12 -13.85
CA THR A 67 10.15 5.93 -14.52
C THR A 67 11.54 5.48 -14.08
N PRO A 68 12.51 5.27 -14.99
CA PRO A 68 13.90 5.12 -14.62
C PRO A 68 14.39 6.40 -13.93
N LEU A 69 14.39 6.39 -12.61
CA LEU A 69 14.92 7.49 -11.81
C LEU A 69 16.39 7.19 -11.52
N ASP A 70 17.28 8.03 -12.05
CA ASP A 70 18.64 8.08 -11.53
C ASP A 70 18.63 8.54 -10.05
N SER A 71 19.78 8.53 -9.39
CA SER A 71 19.89 8.99 -8.00
C SER A 71 19.45 10.45 -7.82
N GLN A 72 19.59 11.30 -8.84
CA GLN A 72 19.27 12.72 -8.77
C GLN A 72 17.76 12.94 -8.83
N LYS A 73 17.04 12.31 -9.76
CA LYS A 73 15.58 12.40 -9.86
C LYS A 73 14.85 11.82 -8.64
N ARG A 74 15.46 10.86 -7.93
CA ARG A 74 14.93 10.35 -6.66
C ARG A 74 15.02 11.40 -5.55
N LEU A 75 16.19 12.03 -5.42
CA LEU A 75 16.39 13.15 -4.49
C LEU A 75 15.39 14.28 -4.78
N GLU A 76 15.20 14.63 -6.06
CA GLU A 76 14.22 15.66 -6.47
C GLU A 76 12.80 15.33 -5.99
N ILE A 77 12.42 14.05 -5.99
CA ILE A 77 11.09 13.60 -5.56
C ILE A 77 10.94 13.65 -4.03
N GLU A 78 11.92 13.18 -3.28
CA GLU A 78 11.93 13.31 -1.81
C GLU A 78 11.94 14.79 -1.38
N GLU A 79 12.76 15.60 -2.05
CA GLU A 79 12.81 17.04 -1.90
C GLU A 79 11.45 17.66 -2.21
N SER A 80 10.78 17.23 -3.28
CA SER A 80 9.43 17.71 -3.63
C SER A 80 8.39 17.36 -2.57
N LEU A 81 8.40 16.14 -2.03
CA LEU A 81 7.48 15.75 -0.94
C LEU A 81 7.70 16.58 0.32
N PHE A 82 8.96 16.78 0.69
CA PHE A 82 9.32 17.63 1.81
C PHE A 82 8.92 19.09 1.56
N TRP A 83 9.16 19.59 0.34
CA TRP A 83 8.79 20.92 -0.09
C TRP A 83 7.28 21.13 -0.04
N LEU A 84 6.49 20.20 -0.58
CA LEU A 84 5.01 20.23 -0.56
C LEU A 84 4.47 20.27 0.87
N THR A 85 5.13 19.56 1.78
CA THR A 85 4.79 19.54 3.20
C THR A 85 5.06 20.90 3.85
N ILE A 86 6.27 21.45 3.66
CA ILE A 86 6.65 22.76 4.22
C ILE A 86 5.78 23.89 3.70
N HIS A 87 5.41 23.84 2.42
CA HIS A 87 4.58 24.86 1.78
C HIS A 87 3.09 24.58 1.97
N GLY A 88 2.71 23.58 2.76
CA GLY A 88 1.32 23.37 3.18
C GLY A 88 0.39 22.85 2.09
N PHE A 89 0.90 22.24 1.02
CA PHE A 89 0.08 21.56 0.01
C PHE A 89 -0.47 20.22 0.49
N MET A 90 0.21 19.58 1.44
CA MET A 90 -0.17 18.26 1.95
C MET A 90 -1.29 18.30 3.01
N ALA A 91 -1.48 19.43 3.69
CA ALA A 91 -2.44 19.57 4.80
C ALA A 91 -3.92 19.77 4.40
N PRO A 92 -4.26 20.51 3.33
CA PRO A 92 -5.63 20.76 2.94
C PRO A 92 -6.44 19.48 2.71
N THR A 93 -7.66 19.48 3.21
CA THR A 93 -8.60 18.36 3.08
C THR A 93 -9.75 18.68 2.11
N PRO A 94 -10.41 17.68 1.53
CA PRO A 94 -11.61 17.88 0.73
C PRO A 94 -12.75 18.55 1.49
N ASN A 95 -13.64 19.20 0.74
CA ASN A 95 -15.03 19.42 1.14
C ASN A 95 -15.91 18.43 0.37
N ASP A 96 -17.12 18.18 0.84
CA ASP A 96 -18.09 17.33 0.13
C ASP A 96 -19.37 18.09 -0.27
N PRO A 97 -19.28 19.08 -1.19
CA PRO A 97 -20.43 19.91 -1.56
C PRO A 97 -21.51 19.14 -2.31
N GLN A 98 -21.16 18.00 -2.91
CA GLN A 98 -22.06 17.18 -3.73
C GLN A 98 -22.55 15.92 -2.97
N ASN A 99 -22.15 15.75 -1.71
CA ASN A 99 -22.50 14.60 -0.88
C ASN A 99 -22.14 13.26 -1.55
N LEU A 100 -20.93 13.20 -2.11
CA LEU A 100 -20.34 12.02 -2.75
C LEU A 100 -19.77 11.02 -1.72
N GLY A 101 -19.73 11.41 -0.44
CA GLY A 101 -19.12 10.63 0.63
C GLY A 101 -17.61 10.85 0.74
N LEU A 102 -17.09 12.00 0.28
CA LEU A 102 -15.67 12.30 0.38
C LEU A 102 -15.22 12.33 1.83
N ASN A 103 -14.05 11.77 2.12
CA ASN A 103 -13.44 11.90 3.44
C ASN A 103 -12.87 13.30 3.62
N VAL A 104 -13.65 14.18 4.26
CA VAL A 104 -13.29 15.58 4.53
C VAL A 104 -12.17 15.76 5.56
N HIS A 105 -11.70 14.68 6.17
CA HIS A 105 -10.56 14.66 7.10
C HIS A 105 -9.30 14.07 6.45
N ALA A 106 -9.40 13.48 5.26
CA ALA A 106 -8.25 12.96 4.54
C ALA A 106 -7.39 14.12 4.00
N THR A 107 -6.10 14.10 4.33
CA THR A 107 -5.11 15.08 3.84
C THR A 107 -4.49 14.64 2.52
N GLY A 108 -3.70 15.51 1.89
CA GLY A 108 -2.89 15.14 0.73
C GLY A 108 -1.92 14.00 1.04
N THR A 109 -1.44 13.90 2.28
CA THR A 109 -0.61 12.77 2.74
C THR A 109 -1.35 11.44 2.67
N HIS A 110 -2.63 11.42 3.08
CA HIS A 110 -3.48 10.23 2.95
C HIS A 110 -3.69 9.86 1.49
N PHE A 111 -3.94 10.86 0.63
CA PHE A 111 -4.15 10.65 -0.80
C PHE A 111 -2.92 10.03 -1.49
N VAL A 112 -1.74 10.58 -1.23
CA VAL A 112 -0.47 10.03 -1.75
C VAL A 112 -0.26 8.61 -1.25
N ALA A 113 -0.52 8.34 0.03
CA ALA A 113 -0.38 7.00 0.60
C ALA A 113 -1.33 5.98 -0.05
N ALA A 114 -2.58 6.36 -0.26
CA ALA A 114 -3.60 5.56 -0.92
C ALA A 114 -3.24 5.27 -2.39
N GLN A 115 -2.85 6.30 -3.14
CA GLN A 115 -2.33 6.15 -4.51
C GLN A 115 -1.14 5.19 -4.55
N THR A 116 -0.20 5.32 -3.62
CA THR A 116 0.93 4.40 -3.50
C THR A 116 0.49 2.98 -3.25
N GLY A 117 -0.40 2.73 -2.29
CA GLY A 117 -0.93 1.39 -2.04
C GLY A 117 -1.62 0.78 -3.26
N ALA A 118 -2.40 1.56 -4.01
CA ALA A 118 -3.11 1.09 -5.19
C ALA A 118 -2.17 0.71 -6.34
N HIS A 119 -1.12 1.50 -6.57
CA HIS A 119 -0.18 1.30 -7.67
C HIS A 119 1.01 0.40 -7.34
N LEU A 120 1.29 0.17 -6.06
CA LEU A 120 2.39 -0.67 -5.60
C LEU A 120 2.30 -2.07 -6.23
N TYR A 121 1.11 -2.69 -6.17
CA TYR A 121 0.87 -4.01 -6.75
C TYR A 121 1.18 -4.05 -8.25
N ILE A 122 0.70 -3.07 -9.03
CA ILE A 122 0.91 -2.99 -10.49
C ILE A 122 2.39 -3.01 -10.82
N CYS A 123 3.15 -2.17 -10.12
CA CYS A 123 4.57 -1.99 -10.42
C CYS A 123 5.40 -3.26 -10.13
N ILE A 124 4.94 -4.06 -9.16
CA ILE A 124 5.51 -5.36 -8.84
C ILE A 124 5.10 -6.39 -9.89
N THR A 125 3.80 -6.49 -10.20
CA THR A 125 3.28 -7.55 -11.08
C THR A 125 3.59 -7.37 -12.56
N GLU A 126 3.76 -6.13 -13.02
CA GLU A 126 4.08 -5.85 -14.41
C GLU A 126 5.59 -5.88 -14.70
N GLY A 127 6.43 -6.25 -13.70
CA GLY A 127 7.88 -6.30 -13.85
C GLY A 127 8.52 -4.94 -14.16
N LEU A 128 7.82 -3.84 -13.86
CA LEU A 128 8.29 -2.48 -14.15
C LEU A 128 9.52 -2.13 -13.30
N CYS A 129 9.59 -2.63 -12.06
CA CYS A 129 10.80 -2.50 -11.25
C CYS A 129 12.03 -3.19 -11.87
N LYS A 130 11.87 -4.21 -12.73
CA LYS A 130 12.98 -4.85 -13.47
C LYS A 130 13.65 -3.88 -14.44
N GLN A 131 12.85 -3.02 -15.07
CA GLN A 131 13.33 -2.07 -16.08
C GLN A 131 14.16 -0.93 -15.48
N ILE A 132 13.92 -0.60 -14.20
CA ILE A 132 14.49 0.56 -13.50
C ILE A 132 15.60 0.14 -12.51
N GLY A 133 15.69 -1.17 -12.23
CA GLY A 133 16.56 -1.76 -11.22
C GLY A 133 15.86 -1.84 -9.87
N TYR A 134 15.69 -3.06 -9.36
CA TYR A 134 14.96 -3.35 -8.12
C TYR A 134 15.42 -2.54 -6.92
N ASN A 135 16.73 -2.39 -6.73
CA ASN A 135 17.27 -1.63 -5.61
C ASN A 135 16.81 -0.17 -5.63
N ASN A 136 16.60 0.41 -6.81
CA ASN A 136 16.11 1.79 -6.93
C ASN A 136 14.61 1.88 -6.62
N CYS A 137 13.82 0.90 -7.09
CA CYS A 137 12.38 0.78 -6.78
C CYS A 137 12.16 0.66 -5.27
N LEU A 138 12.88 -0.27 -4.63
CA LEU A 138 12.78 -0.56 -3.21
C LEU A 138 13.23 0.61 -2.35
N GLN A 139 14.34 1.27 -2.70
CA GLN A 139 14.81 2.43 -1.95
C GLN A 139 13.79 3.58 -2.00
N SER A 140 13.26 3.90 -3.18
CA SER A 140 12.26 4.97 -3.32
C SER A 140 10.97 4.65 -2.56
N ALA A 141 10.54 3.38 -2.59
CA ALA A 141 9.40 2.92 -1.79
C ALA A 141 9.68 3.06 -0.29
N ARG A 142 10.90 2.72 0.15
CA ARG A 142 11.35 2.82 1.54
C ARG A 142 11.31 4.25 2.04
N ASP A 143 11.87 5.18 1.27
CA ASP A 143 11.97 6.59 1.64
C ASP A 143 10.57 7.22 1.73
N LEU A 144 9.68 6.88 0.79
CA LEU A 144 8.27 7.25 0.86
C LEU A 144 7.57 6.66 2.09
N PHE A 145 7.76 5.38 2.39
CA PHE A 145 7.12 4.76 3.56
C PHE A 145 7.64 5.39 4.85
N CYS A 146 8.94 5.71 4.91
CA CYS A 146 9.53 6.45 6.03
C CYS A 146 8.95 7.87 6.17
N PHE A 147 8.64 8.55 5.06
CA PHE A 147 7.94 9.83 5.06
C PHE A 147 6.51 9.67 5.60
N LEU A 148 5.73 8.73 5.05
CA LEU A 148 4.35 8.47 5.46
C LEU A 148 4.24 8.03 6.92
N ALA A 149 5.19 7.24 7.39
CA ALA A 149 5.27 6.78 8.77
C ALA A 149 5.44 7.92 9.77
N LYS A 150 6.10 9.02 9.36
CA LYS A 150 6.33 10.21 10.20
C LYS A 150 5.18 11.21 10.15
N ALA A 151 4.23 11.04 9.23
CA ALA A 151 3.10 11.94 9.13
C ALA A 151 2.24 11.83 10.41
N PRO A 152 2.03 12.94 11.14
CA PRO A 152 1.18 12.93 12.32
C PRO A 152 -0.31 12.93 11.96
N ASP A 153 -0.64 13.21 10.70
CA ASP A 153 -2.01 13.31 10.23
C ASP A 153 -2.74 11.98 10.44
N ARG A 154 -3.96 12.08 10.95
CA ARG A 154 -4.94 11.00 10.95
C ARG A 154 -6.28 11.57 10.52
N ASP A 155 -7.06 10.76 9.83
CA ASP A 155 -8.46 11.11 9.59
C ASP A 155 -9.31 10.86 10.85
N GLU A 156 -10.61 11.12 10.78
CA GLU A 156 -11.54 10.94 11.91
C GLU A 156 -12.44 9.72 11.72
N CYS A 157 -12.01 8.73 10.94
CA CYS A 157 -12.82 7.55 10.71
C CYS A 157 -12.82 6.60 11.92
N ILE A 158 -13.82 5.70 11.98
CA ILE A 158 -13.97 4.75 13.07
C ILE A 158 -14.03 3.34 12.50
N CYS A 159 -13.01 2.53 12.74
CA CYS A 159 -13.00 1.12 12.42
C CYS A 159 -12.24 0.31 13.47
N TRP A 160 -12.53 -0.98 13.56
CA TRP A 160 -11.78 -1.88 14.43
C TRP A 160 -10.39 -2.22 13.90
N CYS A 161 -10.07 -1.91 12.63
CA CYS A 161 -8.77 -2.19 12.03
C CYS A 161 -7.63 -1.33 12.62
N HIS A 162 -7.94 -0.22 13.28
CA HIS A 162 -6.99 0.62 14.02
C HIS A 162 -7.39 0.69 15.50
N VAL A 163 -6.54 1.27 16.35
CA VAL A 163 -6.84 1.47 17.76
C VAL A 163 -7.99 2.48 17.90
N ASN A 164 -8.93 2.21 18.80
CA ASN A 164 -10.18 2.97 18.93
C ASN A 164 -9.92 4.47 19.13
N GLY A 165 -10.48 5.29 18.25
CA GLY A 165 -10.47 6.75 18.36
C GLY A 165 -9.33 7.47 17.64
N ASP A 166 -8.34 6.73 17.12
CA ASP A 166 -7.18 7.37 16.47
C ASP A 166 -7.43 7.72 15.00
N GLY A 167 -8.36 7.05 14.31
CA GLY A 167 -8.53 7.16 12.86
C GLY A 167 -7.42 6.48 12.06
N CYS A 168 -7.56 6.48 10.74
CA CYS A 168 -6.59 5.92 9.82
C CYS A 168 -5.41 6.89 9.66
N SER A 169 -4.20 6.40 9.84
CA SER A 169 -2.99 7.10 9.41
C SER A 169 -2.75 6.92 7.90
N PRO A 170 -1.96 7.78 7.24
CA PRO A 170 -1.57 7.59 5.84
C PRO A 170 -0.95 6.21 5.59
N LEU A 171 -0.05 5.76 6.47
CA LEU A 171 0.58 4.45 6.32
C LEU A 171 -0.44 3.30 6.44
N HIS A 172 -1.41 3.42 7.37
CA HIS A 172 -2.50 2.45 7.48
C HIS A 172 -3.35 2.40 6.21
N LEU A 173 -3.69 3.56 5.63
CA LEU A 173 -4.44 3.65 4.38
C LEU A 173 -3.67 3.07 3.19
N LEU A 174 -2.33 3.23 3.14
CA LEU A 174 -1.49 2.59 2.15
C LEU A 174 -1.61 1.06 2.20
N TYR A 175 -1.40 0.46 3.37
CA TYR A 175 -1.49 -0.99 3.54
C TYR A 175 -2.88 -1.50 3.20
N LYS A 176 -3.91 -0.81 3.69
CA LYS A 176 -5.30 -1.14 3.42
C LYS A 176 -5.62 -1.08 1.92
N THR A 177 -5.19 -0.03 1.24
CA THR A 177 -5.43 0.13 -0.21
C THR A 177 -4.69 -0.95 -1.01
N HIS A 178 -3.46 -1.30 -0.62
CA HIS A 178 -2.72 -2.41 -1.23
C HIS A 178 -3.44 -3.76 -1.03
N ALA A 179 -3.96 -4.02 0.17
CA ALA A 179 -4.69 -5.24 0.49
C ALA A 179 -6.02 -5.35 -0.31
N HIS A 180 -6.69 -4.21 -0.53
CA HIS A 180 -7.99 -4.13 -1.18
C HIS A 180 -7.96 -3.59 -2.61
N CYS A 181 -6.81 -3.59 -3.28
CA CYS A 181 -6.74 -3.24 -4.70
C CYS A 181 -7.43 -4.34 -5.52
N GLU A 182 -8.76 -4.30 -5.60
CA GLU A 182 -9.56 -5.19 -6.44
C GLU A 182 -9.44 -4.78 -7.90
N ASP A 183 -9.07 -5.75 -8.76
CA ASP A 183 -9.50 -5.87 -10.16
C ASP A 183 -9.41 -4.62 -11.07
N ARG A 184 -8.62 -3.60 -10.76
CA ARG A 184 -8.45 -2.45 -11.69
C ARG A 184 -7.80 -2.86 -13.01
N PHE A 185 -7.18 -4.04 -13.09
CA PHE A 185 -6.68 -4.62 -14.33
C PHE A 185 -6.93 -6.14 -14.37
N LYS A 186 -8.19 -6.51 -14.62
CA LYS A 186 -8.66 -7.84 -15.04
C LYS A 186 -8.10 -8.32 -16.41
N TYR A 187 -6.93 -7.83 -16.82
CA TYR A 187 -6.28 -8.33 -18.03
C TYR A 187 -5.37 -9.48 -17.61
N GLY A 188 -5.79 -10.69 -17.98
CA GLY A 188 -5.14 -11.96 -17.65
C GLY A 188 -3.71 -12.05 -18.17
N MET A 189 -2.78 -11.42 -17.46
CA MET A 189 -1.36 -11.66 -17.62
C MET A 189 -0.96 -12.74 -16.63
N GLY A 190 -0.46 -13.85 -17.16
CA GLY A 190 0.10 -14.93 -16.37
C GLY A 190 1.14 -14.38 -15.42
N ILE A 191 1.06 -14.79 -14.15
CA ILE A 191 2.10 -14.54 -13.16
C ILE A 191 3.33 -15.31 -13.65
N TRP A 192 4.27 -14.60 -14.28
CA TRP A 192 5.56 -15.18 -14.68
C TRP A 192 6.36 -15.48 -13.40
N ASP A 193 7.14 -16.57 -13.39
CA ASP A 193 7.90 -17.00 -12.21
C ASP A 193 8.89 -15.93 -11.70
N ASP A 194 9.29 -14.98 -12.55
CA ASP A 194 10.09 -13.79 -12.18
C ASP A 194 9.36 -12.80 -11.25
N VAL A 195 8.02 -12.70 -11.33
CA VAL A 195 7.19 -11.78 -10.52
C VAL A 195 7.22 -12.16 -9.02
N CYS A 196 7.47 -13.45 -8.74
CA CYS A 196 7.49 -13.97 -7.37
C CYS A 196 8.67 -13.44 -6.54
N TRP A 197 9.83 -13.17 -7.15
CA TRP A 197 10.99 -12.59 -6.47
C TRP A 197 10.76 -11.12 -6.09
N ASP A 198 10.07 -10.40 -6.98
CA ASP A 198 9.78 -8.98 -6.83
C ASP A 198 8.86 -8.77 -5.63
N GLN A 199 7.80 -9.57 -5.52
CA GLN A 199 6.84 -9.47 -4.41
C GLN A 199 7.45 -9.81 -3.04
N ALA A 200 8.39 -10.76 -2.96
CA ALA A 200 9.05 -11.09 -1.69
C ALA A 200 9.92 -9.93 -1.16
N ALA A 201 10.62 -9.23 -2.05
CA ALA A 201 11.41 -8.05 -1.70
C ALA A 201 10.49 -6.88 -1.26
N PHE A 202 9.33 -6.74 -1.89
CA PHE A 202 8.33 -5.74 -1.50
C PHE A 202 7.60 -6.09 -0.20
N ASN A 203 7.35 -7.36 0.10
CA ASN A 203 6.82 -7.75 1.41
C ASN A 203 7.85 -7.54 2.51
N ALA A 204 9.13 -7.77 2.22
CA ALA A 204 10.21 -7.38 3.13
C ALA A 204 10.25 -5.87 3.35
N LEU A 205 9.87 -5.05 2.35
CA LEU A 205 9.72 -3.61 2.47
C LEU A 205 8.48 -3.21 3.29
N LEU A 206 7.32 -3.84 3.05
CA LEU A 206 6.10 -3.61 3.84
C LEU A 206 6.31 -3.95 5.32
N LEU A 207 7.18 -4.94 5.57
CA LEU A 207 7.63 -5.38 6.89
C LEU A 207 8.99 -4.78 7.28
N ASP A 208 9.48 -3.75 6.57
CA ASP A 208 10.79 -3.20 6.82
C ASP A 208 10.86 -2.62 8.22
N PHE A 209 11.81 -3.18 8.93
CA PHE A 209 11.95 -3.04 10.34
C PHE A 209 12.32 -1.60 10.74
N GLU A 210 13.03 -0.83 9.90
CA GLU A 210 13.33 0.58 10.17
C GLU A 210 12.09 1.49 10.18
N ILE A 211 11.05 1.15 9.41
CA ILE A 211 9.76 1.87 9.39
C ILE A 211 9.08 1.73 10.77
N PHE A 212 9.19 0.54 11.35
CA PHE A 212 8.58 0.12 12.61
C PHE A 212 9.48 0.30 13.84
N GLU A 213 10.56 1.08 13.75
CA GLU A 213 11.53 1.18 14.85
C GLU A 213 11.91 2.58 15.30
N ARG A 214 11.58 3.62 14.52
CA ARG A 214 11.87 4.97 14.99
C ARG A 214 10.96 5.28 16.18
N HIS A 215 11.55 5.26 17.38
CA HIS A 215 11.03 5.93 18.56
C HIS A 215 10.71 7.37 18.18
N ASP A 216 9.54 7.85 18.59
CA ASP A 216 9.27 9.27 18.66
C ASP A 216 10.37 9.87 19.54
N ASN A 217 11.32 10.57 18.92
CA ASN A 217 12.27 11.40 19.64
C ASN A 217 11.48 12.58 20.20
N THR A 218 10.75 12.38 21.30
CA THR A 218 10.59 13.47 22.24
C THR A 218 11.98 13.81 22.74
N GLU A 219 12.54 14.90 22.22
CA GLU A 219 13.74 15.54 22.74
C GLU A 219 13.50 15.99 24.19
N THR A 220 13.56 15.06 25.15
CA THR A 220 13.89 15.43 26.53
C THR A 220 15.39 15.70 26.55
N SER A 221 15.70 16.98 26.42
CA SER A 221 17.00 17.58 26.60
C SER A 221 17.46 17.43 28.05
N THR A 222 17.96 16.24 28.41
CA THR A 222 18.83 16.03 29.56
C THR A 222 19.67 14.78 29.31
N GLY A 223 20.99 14.93 29.28
CA GLY A 223 21.95 13.86 28.98
C GLY A 223 21.99 12.72 30.00
N GLN A 224 20.94 11.91 30.03
CA GLN A 224 20.95 10.58 30.64
C GLN A 224 21.21 9.54 29.55
N VAL A 225 22.14 8.64 29.86
CA VAL A 225 22.44 7.43 29.07
C VAL A 225 21.12 6.70 28.79
N PRO A 226 20.83 6.31 27.54
CA PRO A 226 19.59 5.61 27.23
C PRO A 226 19.58 4.29 27.97
N ASP A 227 18.63 4.16 28.90
CA ASP A 227 18.38 2.93 29.62
C ASP A 227 17.82 1.90 28.63
N ASN A 228 18.57 0.82 28.36
CA ASN A 228 18.19 -0.28 27.47
C ASN A 228 17.06 -1.16 28.06
N SER A 229 16.28 -0.64 29.01
CA SER A 229 15.24 -1.36 29.75
C SER A 229 13.84 -1.24 29.15
N ASN A 230 13.59 -0.26 28.27
CA ASN A 230 12.30 -0.12 27.59
C ASN A 230 12.37 -0.63 26.16
N LYS A 231 12.26 -1.95 25.98
CA LYS A 231 11.97 -2.58 24.69
C LYS A 231 10.52 -2.26 24.25
N GLN A 232 10.23 -0.98 24.01
CA GLN A 232 8.92 -0.59 23.48
C GLN A 232 8.99 -0.67 21.96
N PHE A 233 8.29 -1.66 21.39
CA PHE A 233 8.13 -1.82 19.96
C PHE A 233 7.25 -0.69 19.42
N SER A 234 7.44 -0.29 18.15
CA SER A 234 6.74 0.87 17.60
C SER A 234 5.24 0.66 17.53
N MET A 235 4.49 1.71 17.87
CA MET A 235 3.04 1.81 17.63
C MET A 235 2.66 1.43 16.20
N ARG A 236 3.51 1.73 15.22
CA ARG A 236 3.26 1.38 13.81
C ARG A 236 3.21 -0.14 13.58
N ALA A 237 4.02 -0.90 14.31
CA ALA A 237 4.02 -2.36 14.21
C ALA A 237 2.72 -2.93 14.77
N ILE A 238 2.22 -2.37 15.87
CA ILE A 238 0.92 -2.71 16.45
C ILE A 238 -0.19 -2.41 15.46
N GLU A 239 -0.15 -1.25 14.81
CA GLU A 239 -1.16 -0.86 13.84
C GLU A 239 -1.20 -1.76 12.62
N PHE A 240 -0.03 -2.09 12.06
CA PHE A 240 0.05 -3.04 10.96
C PHE A 240 -0.46 -4.42 11.38
N LEU A 241 -0.03 -4.90 12.55
CA LEU A 241 -0.47 -6.18 13.09
C LEU A 241 -1.98 -6.23 13.33
N ARG A 242 -2.57 -5.13 13.81
CA ARG A 242 -4.02 -5.01 14.00
C ARG A 242 -4.76 -5.04 12.67
N LEU A 243 -4.29 -4.27 11.67
CA LEU A 243 -4.85 -4.34 10.32
C LEU A 243 -4.77 -5.76 9.77
N LEU A 244 -3.60 -6.38 9.84
CA LEU A 244 -3.37 -7.71 9.31
C LEU A 244 -4.27 -8.76 9.98
N THR A 245 -4.42 -8.69 11.30
CA THR A 245 -5.31 -9.59 12.05
C THR A 245 -6.78 -9.32 11.73
N PHE A 246 -7.16 -8.05 11.58
CA PHE A 246 -8.49 -7.65 11.14
C PHE A 246 -8.84 -8.22 9.76
N GLU A 247 -7.92 -8.11 8.79
CA GLU A 247 -8.07 -8.71 7.45
C GLU A 247 -8.16 -10.23 7.53
N ALA A 248 -7.37 -10.85 8.40
CA ALA A 248 -7.36 -12.29 8.56
C ALA A 248 -8.70 -12.80 9.11
N LEU A 249 -9.34 -12.07 10.02
CA LEU A 249 -10.66 -12.36 10.55
C LEU A 249 -11.82 -12.00 9.60
N GLU A 250 -11.52 -11.57 8.37
CA GLU A 250 -12.50 -11.21 7.34
C GLU A 250 -13.52 -10.15 7.80
N MET A 251 -13.10 -9.26 8.70
CA MET A 251 -13.95 -8.20 9.25
C MET A 251 -14.23 -7.11 8.22
N ARG A 252 -15.39 -6.45 8.31
CA ARG A 252 -15.76 -5.39 7.38
C ARG A 252 -15.23 -4.03 7.80
N HIS A 253 -14.52 -3.37 6.87
CA HIS A 253 -14.07 -2.00 7.07
C HIS A 253 -15.23 -1.03 7.25
N THR A 254 -15.14 -0.20 8.28
CA THR A 254 -16.06 0.92 8.56
C THR A 254 -15.36 2.28 8.53
N CYS A 255 -14.11 2.29 8.04
CA CYS A 255 -13.25 3.44 7.85
C CYS A 255 -13.14 3.84 6.37
N CYS A 256 -12.26 4.81 6.09
CA CYS A 256 -12.02 5.34 4.75
C CYS A 256 -11.54 4.27 3.74
N MET A 257 -11.97 4.39 2.49
CA MET A 257 -11.56 3.54 1.36
C MET A 257 -11.04 4.41 0.22
N TYR A 258 -10.05 3.89 -0.51
CA TYR A 258 -9.56 4.52 -1.73
C TYR A 258 -10.31 3.97 -2.94
N GLU A 259 -10.98 4.86 -3.66
CA GLU A 259 -11.90 4.48 -4.72
C GLU A 259 -11.64 5.25 -6.00
N SER A 260 -12.16 4.71 -7.10
CA SER A 260 -12.12 5.34 -8.41
C SER A 260 -13.55 5.59 -8.88
N VAL A 261 -13.97 6.85 -8.83
CA VAL A 261 -15.33 7.24 -9.18
C VAL A 261 -15.35 7.61 -10.67
N GLU A 262 -16.27 7.00 -11.41
CA GLU A 262 -16.52 7.38 -12.80
C GLU A 262 -17.10 8.80 -12.82
N THR A 263 -16.38 9.73 -13.45
CA THR A 263 -16.93 11.06 -13.68
C THR A 263 -17.87 11.00 -14.89
N LEU A 264 -19.15 10.73 -14.62
CA LEU A 264 -20.20 11.03 -15.59
C LEU A 264 -20.19 12.56 -15.81
N ASP A 265 -19.88 13.00 -17.02
CA ASP A 265 -19.97 14.38 -17.54
C ASP A 265 -18.85 15.41 -17.28
N ILE A 266 -17.64 15.03 -16.83
CA ILE A 266 -16.44 15.88 -17.08
C ILE A 266 -15.68 15.31 -18.27
N ALA A 267 -16.37 15.19 -19.40
CA ALA A 267 -15.76 15.00 -20.70
C ALA A 267 -14.97 16.27 -21.04
N LEU A 268 -13.74 16.37 -20.52
CA LEU A 268 -12.72 17.15 -21.18
C LEU A 268 -12.56 16.56 -22.58
N GLN A 269 -13.16 17.23 -23.56
CA GLN A 269 -12.87 17.10 -24.99
C GLN A 269 -11.39 17.37 -25.20
N HIS A 270 -10.55 16.37 -24.94
CA HIS A 270 -9.18 16.37 -25.41
C HIS A 270 -8.97 15.07 -26.19
N ASP A 271 -9.26 15.17 -27.48
CA ASP A 271 -8.73 14.31 -28.52
C ASP A 271 -7.21 14.37 -28.49
N TYR A 272 -6.55 13.54 -27.68
CA TYR A 272 -5.22 12.99 -27.95
C TYR A 272 -4.88 11.86 -26.95
N TRP A 273 -5.08 10.63 -27.42
CA TRP A 273 -4.40 9.38 -27.03
C TRP A 273 -4.61 8.67 -25.67
N ASP A 274 -5.35 9.19 -24.68
CA ASP A 274 -5.60 8.45 -23.41
C ASP A 274 -6.96 7.71 -23.38
N CYS A 275 -7.29 6.99 -24.45
CA CYS A 275 -8.55 6.23 -24.59
C CYS A 275 -8.62 4.91 -23.78
N TYR A 276 -7.73 4.67 -22.82
CA TYR A 276 -7.69 3.43 -22.04
C TYR A 276 -8.16 3.54 -20.59
N THR A 277 -8.45 4.75 -20.10
CA THR A 277 -9.11 4.96 -18.82
C THR A 277 -10.17 6.02 -19.01
N GLY A 278 -11.46 5.65 -18.98
CA GLY A 278 -12.51 6.65 -18.77
C GLY A 278 -12.11 7.55 -17.59
N SER A 279 -12.42 8.85 -17.66
CA SER A 279 -12.02 9.86 -16.68
C SER A 279 -12.46 9.46 -15.27
N LYS A 280 -11.59 8.71 -14.61
CA LYS A 280 -11.82 8.09 -13.32
C LYS A 280 -11.12 8.96 -12.30
N LEU A 281 -11.92 9.57 -11.44
CA LEU A 281 -11.41 10.41 -10.38
C LEU A 281 -11.07 9.54 -9.19
N GLU A 282 -9.82 9.62 -8.76
CA GLU A 282 -9.36 8.91 -7.58
C GLU A 282 -9.68 9.73 -6.34
N VAL A 283 -10.31 9.10 -5.35
CA VAL A 283 -10.79 9.78 -4.15
C VAL A 283 -10.65 8.87 -2.94
N ILE A 284 -10.65 9.49 -1.76
CA ILE A 284 -10.80 8.77 -0.49
C ILE A 284 -12.24 9.01 -0.02
N LEU A 285 -13.00 7.93 0.12
CA LEU A 285 -14.38 7.96 0.59
C LEU A 285 -14.45 7.54 2.05
N SER A 286 -15.34 8.17 2.81
CA SER A 286 -15.73 7.70 4.14
C SER A 286 -16.76 6.57 4.01
N CYS A 287 -16.77 5.65 4.98
CA CYS A 287 -17.86 4.69 5.09
C CYS A 287 -19.16 5.44 5.43
N ASP A 288 -20.27 5.08 4.78
CA ASP A 288 -21.58 5.60 5.12
C ASP A 288 -21.89 5.31 6.61
N PRO A 289 -22.24 6.32 7.43
CA PRO A 289 -22.54 6.13 8.85
C PRO A 289 -23.64 5.09 9.13
N ALA A 290 -24.62 4.93 8.25
CA ALA A 290 -25.67 3.92 8.38
C ALA A 290 -25.11 2.52 8.12
N VAL A 291 -24.23 2.35 7.13
CA VAL A 291 -23.52 1.09 6.88
C VAL A 291 -22.60 0.76 8.04
N ALA A 292 -21.80 1.72 8.51
CA ALA A 292 -20.92 1.55 9.66
C ALA A 292 -21.70 1.15 10.91
N LYS A 293 -22.85 1.79 11.17
CA LYS A 293 -23.74 1.42 12.28
C LYS A 293 -24.30 0.01 12.13
N ALA A 294 -24.71 -0.38 10.93
CA ALA A 294 -25.24 -1.72 10.67
C ALA A 294 -24.18 -2.79 10.92
N VAL A 295 -22.97 -2.61 10.37
CA VAL A 295 -21.82 -3.52 10.59
C VAL A 295 -21.49 -3.61 12.08
N ARG A 296 -21.39 -2.47 12.78
CA ARG A 296 -21.06 -2.46 14.22
C ARG A 296 -22.14 -3.03 15.14
N SER A 297 -23.37 -3.15 14.63
CA SER A 297 -24.49 -3.76 15.37
C SER A 297 -24.68 -5.24 15.03
N ASP A 298 -23.93 -5.77 14.06
CA ASP A 298 -24.00 -7.17 13.68
C ASP A 298 -23.31 -8.06 14.73
N ILE A 299 -23.95 -9.18 15.06
CA ILE A 299 -23.49 -10.06 16.15
C ILE A 299 -22.21 -10.82 15.78
N HIS A 300 -22.02 -11.15 14.50
CA HIS A 300 -20.82 -11.83 14.05
C HIS A 300 -19.63 -10.87 14.01
N GLU A 301 -19.85 -9.66 13.52
CA GLU A 301 -18.85 -8.59 13.54
C GLU A 301 -18.42 -8.21 14.97
N GLN A 302 -19.37 -8.15 15.91
CA GLN A 302 -19.05 -7.92 17.33
C GLN A 302 -18.23 -9.06 17.93
N ALA A 303 -18.57 -10.32 17.66
CA ALA A 303 -17.80 -11.47 18.11
C ALA A 303 -16.38 -11.49 17.51
N SER A 304 -16.24 -11.14 16.23
CA SER A 304 -14.94 -10.99 15.58
C SER A 304 -14.13 -9.82 16.17
N ALA A 305 -14.78 -8.72 16.56
CA ALA A 305 -14.12 -7.60 17.22
C ALA A 305 -13.59 -7.98 18.62
N GLU A 306 -14.37 -8.74 19.40
CA GLU A 306 -13.90 -9.28 20.69
C GLU A 306 -12.71 -10.23 20.51
N LEU A 307 -12.76 -11.09 19.49
CA LEU A 307 -11.66 -11.98 19.14
C LEU A 307 -10.41 -11.20 18.69
N LEU A 308 -10.57 -10.17 17.85
CA LEU A 308 -9.49 -9.28 17.44
C LEU A 308 -8.80 -8.66 18.65
N ASP A 309 -9.56 -8.09 19.59
CA ASP A 309 -8.99 -7.46 20.78
C ASP A 309 -8.26 -8.48 21.68
N SER A 310 -8.82 -9.69 21.83
CA SER A 310 -8.16 -10.78 22.56
C SER A 310 -6.85 -11.22 21.89
N LEU A 311 -6.84 -11.34 20.56
CA LEU A 311 -5.65 -11.71 19.79
C LEU A 311 -4.60 -10.61 19.87
N MET A 312 -5.00 -9.34 19.71
CA MET A 312 -4.09 -8.21 19.82
C MET A 312 -3.46 -8.10 21.21
N ALA A 313 -4.21 -8.35 22.28
CA ALA A 313 -3.66 -8.37 23.64
C ALA A 313 -2.61 -9.49 23.81
N ASN A 314 -2.90 -10.68 23.27
CA ASN A 314 -1.95 -11.79 23.26
C ASN A 314 -0.69 -11.44 22.44
N PHE A 315 -0.86 -10.97 21.21
CA PHE A 315 0.26 -10.65 20.33
C PHE A 315 1.13 -9.52 20.87
N THR A 316 0.53 -8.50 21.45
CA THR A 316 1.23 -7.39 22.14
C THR A 316 2.09 -7.96 23.27
N THR A 317 1.52 -8.84 24.10
CA THR A 317 2.25 -9.50 25.21
C THR A 317 3.43 -10.34 24.69
N GLU A 318 3.20 -11.14 23.64
CA GLU A 318 4.24 -11.98 23.04
C GLU A 318 5.37 -11.12 22.43
N MET A 319 5.02 -10.02 21.77
CA MET A 319 5.98 -9.05 21.28
C MET A 319 6.77 -8.41 22.45
N GLU A 320 6.13 -8.00 23.54
CA GLU A 320 6.85 -7.44 24.70
C GLU A 320 7.89 -8.41 25.28
N GLN A 321 7.57 -9.70 25.32
CA GLN A 321 8.40 -10.71 25.94
C GLN A 321 9.55 -11.18 25.04
N ASN A 322 9.25 -11.45 23.76
CA ASN A 322 10.14 -12.20 22.87
C ASN A 322 10.69 -11.38 21.71
N TYR A 323 10.27 -10.13 21.55
CA TYR A 323 10.73 -9.29 20.46
C TYR A 323 12.15 -8.75 20.69
N SER A 324 12.94 -8.81 19.63
CA SER A 324 14.23 -8.14 19.52
C SER A 324 14.37 -7.44 18.17
N LYS A 325 15.36 -6.57 18.07
CA LYS A 325 15.67 -5.83 16.85
C LYS A 325 15.79 -6.77 15.64
N GLY A 326 14.97 -6.61 14.59
CA GLY A 326 14.96 -7.42 13.37
C GLY A 326 14.01 -8.63 13.38
N THR A 327 13.03 -8.69 14.29
CA THR A 327 12.19 -9.90 14.48
C THR A 327 10.71 -9.75 14.08
N PHE A 328 10.23 -8.59 13.61
CA PHE A 328 8.81 -8.44 13.24
C PHE A 328 8.37 -9.40 12.13
N SER A 329 9.12 -9.49 11.03
CA SER A 329 8.83 -10.45 9.98
C SER A 329 8.83 -11.90 10.51
N LYS A 330 9.76 -12.25 11.42
CA LYS A 330 9.81 -13.58 12.06
C LYS A 330 8.61 -13.82 12.98
N PHE A 331 8.13 -12.79 13.66
CA PHE A 331 6.92 -12.86 14.47
C PHE A 331 5.69 -13.10 13.59
N ILE A 332 5.54 -12.33 12.51
CA ILE A 332 4.43 -12.46 11.55
C ILE A 332 4.41 -13.87 10.93
N PHE A 333 5.51 -14.29 10.30
CA PHE A 333 5.62 -15.61 9.65
C PHE A 333 5.89 -16.78 10.62
N GLY A 334 5.75 -16.54 11.92
CA GLY A 334 5.96 -17.55 12.96
C GLY A 334 4.76 -17.60 13.89
N TYR A 335 4.85 -16.86 15.00
CA TYR A 335 3.84 -16.90 16.06
C TYR A 335 2.45 -16.45 15.57
N TRP A 336 2.38 -15.30 14.90
CA TRP A 336 1.11 -14.77 14.40
C TRP A 336 0.48 -15.74 13.41
N GLN A 337 1.23 -16.20 12.40
CA GLN A 337 0.73 -17.11 11.37
C GLN A 337 0.18 -18.40 11.97
N SER A 338 0.93 -19.04 12.87
CA SER A 338 0.49 -20.26 13.57
C SER A 338 -0.81 -20.01 14.32
N ARG A 339 -0.90 -18.90 15.06
CA ARG A 339 -2.05 -18.59 15.89
C ARG A 339 -3.31 -18.33 15.07
N ILE A 340 -3.19 -17.67 13.92
CA ILE A 340 -4.34 -17.47 13.04
C ILE A 340 -4.73 -18.77 12.32
N GLN A 341 -3.77 -19.59 11.88
CA GLN A 341 -4.06 -20.89 11.26
C GLN A 341 -4.85 -21.81 12.19
N GLU A 342 -4.59 -21.77 13.51
CA GLU A 342 -5.38 -22.51 14.50
C GLU A 342 -6.87 -22.13 14.49
N LEU A 343 -7.22 -20.87 14.21
CA LEU A 343 -8.62 -20.42 14.14
C LEU A 343 -9.38 -21.05 12.96
N TYR A 344 -8.66 -21.32 11.86
CA TYR A 344 -9.20 -21.92 10.64
C TYR A 344 -8.95 -23.43 10.55
N SER A 345 -8.37 -24.03 11.59
CA SER A 345 -8.07 -25.46 11.59
C SER A 345 -9.36 -26.27 11.61
N ILE A 346 -9.72 -26.83 10.46
CA ILE A 346 -10.86 -27.73 10.31
C ILE A 346 -10.48 -29.07 10.96
N GLN A 347 -11.41 -29.69 11.70
CA GLN A 347 -11.17 -31.03 12.23
C GLN A 347 -10.89 -32.01 11.08
N HIS A 348 -9.85 -32.83 11.22
CA HIS A 348 -9.41 -33.78 10.18
C HIS A 348 -10.56 -34.66 9.64
N GLY A 349 -11.50 -35.06 10.51
CA GLY A 349 -12.67 -35.86 10.13
C GLY A 349 -13.76 -35.11 9.35
N GLU A 350 -13.72 -33.78 9.26
CA GLU A 350 -14.59 -32.99 8.37
C GLU A 350 -13.95 -32.77 7.00
N VAL A 351 -12.64 -32.58 6.98
CA VAL A 351 -11.83 -32.56 5.74
C VAL A 351 -12.00 -33.85 4.96
N GLU A 352 -11.81 -35.00 5.62
CA GLU A 352 -11.98 -36.32 4.99
C GLU A 352 -13.38 -36.53 4.40
N LYS A 353 -14.42 -35.94 5.02
CA LYS A 353 -15.79 -36.00 4.51
C LYS A 353 -15.98 -35.09 3.30
N MET A 354 -15.32 -33.93 3.27
CA MET A 354 -15.35 -33.01 2.14
C MET A 354 -14.60 -33.60 0.94
N GLU A 355 -13.45 -34.22 1.15
CA GLU A 355 -12.63 -34.85 0.09
C GLU A 355 -13.32 -36.07 -0.54
N GLN A 356 -14.24 -36.73 0.17
CA GLN A 356 -15.08 -37.79 -0.40
C GLN A 356 -16.12 -37.28 -1.40
N ILE A 357 -16.42 -35.98 -1.40
CA ILE A 357 -17.48 -35.36 -2.20
C ILE A 357 -16.91 -34.35 -3.22
N LEU A 358 -15.80 -33.70 -2.88
CA LEU A 358 -15.16 -32.65 -3.67
C LEU A 358 -13.72 -33.06 -4.00
N GLU A 359 -13.37 -32.98 -5.28
CA GLU A 359 -11.96 -33.05 -5.69
C GLU A 359 -11.25 -31.72 -5.33
N ASN A 360 -10.03 -31.80 -4.81
CA ASN A 360 -9.18 -30.66 -4.45
C ASN A 360 -9.72 -29.73 -3.34
N VAL A 361 -10.11 -30.29 -2.19
CA VAL A 361 -10.44 -29.49 -1.01
C VAL A 361 -9.20 -28.72 -0.55
N GLN A 362 -9.22 -27.40 -0.71
CA GLN A 362 -8.14 -26.53 -0.24
C GLN A 362 -8.45 -26.07 1.19
N ILE A 363 -7.55 -26.37 2.11
CA ILE A 363 -7.66 -25.97 3.52
C ILE A 363 -6.54 -24.97 3.81
N GLY A 364 -6.85 -23.94 4.60
CA GLY A 364 -5.86 -22.94 4.99
C GLY A 364 -5.53 -21.90 3.92
N ILE A 365 -6.48 -21.59 3.02
CA ILE A 365 -6.34 -20.43 2.13
C ILE A 365 -6.55 -19.17 2.98
N TRP A 366 -5.59 -18.24 2.91
CA TRP A 366 -5.75 -16.93 3.56
C TRP A 366 -6.78 -16.08 2.82
N PRO A 367 -7.49 -15.18 3.52
CA PRO A 367 -8.25 -14.14 2.85
C PRO A 367 -7.36 -13.36 1.87
N ARG A 368 -7.87 -13.04 0.67
CA ARG A 368 -7.10 -12.34 -0.37
C ARG A 368 -6.36 -11.07 0.13
N PRO A 369 -6.95 -10.23 1.00
CA PRO A 369 -6.22 -9.07 1.55
C PRO A 369 -4.96 -9.47 2.32
N VAL A 370 -5.03 -10.53 3.14
CA VAL A 370 -3.87 -11.10 3.85
C VAL A 370 -2.86 -11.69 2.88
N GLU A 371 -3.33 -12.41 1.85
CA GLU A 371 -2.44 -12.92 0.80
C GLU A 371 -1.67 -11.80 0.09
N ARG A 372 -2.28 -10.65 -0.16
CA ARG A 372 -1.61 -9.51 -0.80
C ARG A 372 -0.61 -8.80 0.12
N LEU A 373 -0.93 -8.73 1.41
CA LEU A 373 -0.03 -8.12 2.41
C LEU A 373 1.17 -9.01 2.74
N LEU A 374 0.98 -10.33 2.79
CA LEU A 374 1.99 -11.27 3.26
C LEU A 374 2.62 -12.14 2.17
N TRP A 375 1.94 -12.33 1.04
CA TRP A 375 2.24 -13.23 -0.09
C TRP A 375 3.04 -14.47 0.29
N HIS A 376 2.36 -15.63 0.29
CA HIS A 376 2.90 -16.89 0.76
C HIS A 376 4.30 -17.21 0.23
N ARG A 377 5.27 -17.30 1.14
CA ARG A 377 6.54 -18.00 0.93
C ARG A 377 6.32 -19.48 0.54
N ASP A 378 5.15 -20.06 0.85
CA ASP A 378 4.88 -21.50 0.75
C ASP A 378 4.22 -21.97 -0.56
N ARG A 379 3.80 -21.07 -1.48
CA ARG A 379 3.46 -21.51 -2.86
C ARG A 379 4.66 -22.16 -3.57
N TRP A 380 5.86 -21.97 -3.03
CA TRP A 380 7.09 -22.64 -3.46
C TRP A 380 7.20 -24.11 -3.03
N ARG A 381 6.53 -24.55 -1.95
CA ARG A 381 6.58 -25.96 -1.54
C ARG A 381 5.55 -26.82 -2.26
N PHE A 382 4.34 -26.30 -2.48
CA PHE A 382 3.27 -27.10 -3.09
C PHE A 382 3.42 -27.34 -4.59
N ARG A 383 4.24 -26.57 -5.32
CA ARG A 383 4.44 -26.77 -6.78
C ARG A 383 5.61 -27.70 -7.13
N ASN A 384 6.58 -27.84 -6.23
CA ASN A 384 7.77 -28.67 -6.46
C ASN A 384 7.63 -30.11 -5.96
N GLU A 385 6.54 -30.47 -5.27
CA GLU A 385 6.24 -31.85 -4.87
C GLU A 385 5.30 -32.56 -5.86
N SER A 386 4.76 -31.85 -6.86
CA SER A 386 3.86 -32.41 -7.89
C SER A 386 4.53 -32.61 -9.26
N ILE A 387 5.84 -32.41 -9.38
CA ILE A 387 6.61 -32.72 -10.60
C ILE A 387 7.80 -33.60 -10.20
N SER A 388 7.87 -34.77 -10.84
CA SER A 388 8.87 -35.85 -10.76
C SER A 388 8.78 -36.84 -9.60
N SER A 389 7.79 -37.73 -9.66
CA SER A 389 7.99 -39.16 -9.30
C SER A 389 7.70 -40.11 -10.47
N GLU A 390 7.60 -39.59 -11.69
CA GLU A 390 7.46 -40.37 -12.93
C GLU A 390 8.39 -39.77 -14.00
N ASP A 391 9.69 -39.94 -13.81
CA ASP A 391 10.69 -39.95 -14.89
C ASP A 391 11.99 -40.59 -14.35
N GLU A 392 11.85 -41.79 -13.76
CA GLU A 392 12.96 -42.71 -13.53
C GLU A 392 12.78 -43.93 -14.45
N THR A 393 12.90 -43.73 -15.77
CA THR A 393 13.35 -44.76 -16.72
C THR A 393 13.68 -44.12 -18.07
N ALA A 394 14.92 -43.68 -18.24
CA ALA A 394 15.54 -43.65 -19.56
C ALA A 394 17.00 -44.08 -19.37
N GLU A 395 17.25 -45.31 -19.80
CA GLU A 395 18.49 -46.05 -19.68
C GLU A 395 19.68 -45.30 -20.25
N GLU A 396 20.79 -45.35 -19.50
CA GLU A 396 22.13 -45.12 -19.99
C GLU A 396 22.42 -46.03 -21.20
N ILE A 397 22.75 -45.44 -22.34
CA ILE A 397 23.61 -46.08 -23.34
C ILE A 397 24.73 -45.10 -23.66
N ASP A 398 25.83 -45.30 -22.94
CA ASP A 398 27.19 -44.93 -23.32
C ASP A 398 27.65 -45.94 -24.38
N ASP A 399 28.16 -45.45 -25.50
CA ASP A 399 29.19 -46.16 -26.28
C ASP A 399 29.84 -45.17 -27.26
N CYS A 400 31.11 -44.90 -26.98
CA CYS A 400 32.06 -44.28 -27.88
C CYS A 400 32.42 -45.25 -29.02
N GLU A 401 32.60 -44.76 -30.25
CA GLU A 401 33.85 -44.89 -31.03
C GLU A 401 33.66 -44.54 -32.51
N ASP A 402 34.77 -44.04 -33.05
CA ASP A 402 35.07 -43.60 -34.41
C ASP A 402 34.63 -44.55 -35.53
N SER A 403 34.31 -43.99 -36.70
CA SER A 403 35.12 -44.16 -37.92
C SER A 403 34.46 -43.60 -39.19
N GLU A 404 35.34 -43.32 -40.13
CA GLU A 404 35.21 -42.56 -41.37
C GLU A 404 34.26 -43.16 -42.43
N SER A 405 34.02 -42.31 -43.43
CA SER A 405 34.02 -42.63 -44.86
C SER A 405 32.69 -42.82 -45.60
N ASP A 406 32.67 -42.09 -46.71
CA ASP A 406 32.06 -42.37 -48.01
C ASP A 406 30.62 -41.95 -48.27
N GLY A 407 30.52 -41.09 -49.30
CA GLY A 407 29.31 -40.45 -49.74
C GLY A 407 28.57 -41.21 -50.82
N LEU A 408 27.46 -40.58 -51.23
CA LEU A 408 27.01 -40.39 -52.61
C LEU A 408 26.03 -39.23 -52.63
#